data_AF-A0A847L0V0-F1
#
_entry.id   AF-A0A847L0V0-F1
#
_cell.length_a   1.000
_cell.length_b   1.000
_cell.length_c   1.000
_cell.angle_alpha   90.00
_cell.angle_beta   90.00
_cell.angle_gamma   90.00
#
_symmetry.space_group_name_H-M   'P 1'
#
loop_
_entity.id
_entity.type
_entity.pdbx_description
1 polymer ?
#
loop_
_entity_poly.entity_id
_entity_poly.type
_entity_poly.pdbx_seq_one_letter_code
_entity_poly.pdbx_strand_id
1 'polypeptide(L)'
;MGLKKEYVVYKLAEQMEKMALIDPELFKKHNVKRGLRNEDGTGVIVGITQIGNVVGYERIEGGGLKPIPGKLFYRGLDVEDIVKANIEEKRFGFEEVAYLLLSGELPNKEELAIFKELISDNVPLDQRTKMSILELEGSNIMNILARSVLEMYIFDENP
;
A
#
# COMPACT_ATOMS: atom_id res chain seq x y z
N MET A 1 7.39 -27.07 15.16
CA MET A 1 7.86 -25.85 15.86
C MET A 1 7.39 -24.69 15.00
N GLY A 2 6.26 -24.08 15.37
CA GLY A 2 5.59 -23.08 14.52
C GLY A 2 6.41 -21.79 14.42
N LEU A 3 6.27 -21.11 13.28
CA LEU A 3 6.84 -19.79 13.06
C LEU A 3 6.26 -18.81 14.10
N LYS A 4 7.11 -17.99 14.73
CA LYS A 4 6.68 -17.04 15.77
C LYS A 4 6.26 -15.70 15.18
N LYS A 5 5.36 -14.97 15.85
CA LYS A 5 4.87 -13.64 15.44
C LYS A 5 6.02 -12.65 15.25
N GLU A 6 6.99 -12.64 16.17
CA GLU A 6 8.16 -11.76 16.13
C GLU A 6 9.01 -12.00 14.87
N TYR A 7 9.08 -13.25 14.39
CA TYR A 7 9.80 -13.57 13.17
C TYR A 7 9.13 -12.95 11.94
N VAL A 8 7.80 -13.01 11.86
CA VAL A 8 7.05 -12.41 10.73
C VAL A 8 7.24 -10.89 10.72
N VAL A 9 7.19 -10.24 11.89
CA VAL A 9 7.46 -8.80 12.01
C VAL A 9 8.88 -8.46 11.56
N TYR A 10 9.88 -9.20 12.04
CA TYR A 10 11.28 -8.98 11.67
C TYR A 10 11.51 -9.17 10.17
N LYS A 11 10.96 -10.26 9.60
CA LYS A 11 11.03 -10.54 8.16
C LYS A 11 10.39 -9.42 7.34
N LEU A 12 9.19 -8.97 7.72
CA LEU A 12 8.50 -7.87 7.04
C LEU A 12 9.32 -6.59 7.09
N ALA A 13 9.88 -6.24 8.25
CA ALA A 13 10.74 -5.05 8.39
C ALA A 13 11.98 -5.12 7.50
N GLU A 14 12.67 -6.26 7.47
CA GLU A 14 13.84 -6.46 6.61
C GLU A 14 13.48 -6.38 5.12
N GLN A 15 12.37 -6.99 4.71
CA GLN A 15 11.89 -6.93 3.33
C GLN A 15 11.47 -5.51 2.94
N MET A 16 10.78 -4.79 3.82
CA MET A 16 10.41 -3.39 3.61
C MET A 16 11.63 -2.50 3.37
N GLU A 17 12.67 -2.64 4.20
CA GLU A 17 13.91 -1.88 4.05
C GLU A 17 14.59 -2.18 2.70
N LYS A 18 14.72 -3.46 2.33
CA LYS A 18 15.29 -3.88 1.04
C LYS A 18 14.48 -3.33 -0.14
N MET A 19 13.15 -3.38 -0.06
CA MET A 19 12.25 -2.92 -1.13
C MET A 19 12.10 -1.40 -1.21
N ALA A 20 12.50 -0.66 -0.18
CA ALA A 20 12.54 0.80 -0.20
C ALA A 20 13.77 1.34 -0.95
N LEU A 21 14.80 0.52 -1.16
CA LEU A 21 16.01 0.90 -1.87
C LEU A 21 15.74 0.98 -3.38
N ILE A 22 15.87 2.19 -3.92
CA ILE A 22 15.78 2.46 -5.35
C ILE A 22 17.16 2.91 -5.82
N ASP A 23 17.68 2.26 -6.85
CA ASP A 23 18.94 2.63 -7.48
C ASP A 23 18.90 4.12 -7.90
N PRO A 24 19.78 4.98 -7.34
CA PRO A 24 19.83 6.40 -7.68
C PRO A 24 20.01 6.68 -9.18
N GLU A 25 20.67 5.79 -9.93
CA GLU A 25 20.87 5.96 -11.36
C GLU A 25 19.56 5.89 -12.16
N LEU A 26 18.52 5.23 -11.61
CA LEU A 26 17.19 5.21 -12.23
C LEU A 26 16.57 6.60 -12.32
N PHE A 27 16.85 7.49 -11.35
CA PHE A 27 16.31 8.85 -11.38
C PHE A 27 16.88 9.65 -12.56
N LYS A 28 18.18 9.48 -12.83
CA LYS A 28 18.85 10.09 -13.98
C LYS A 28 18.38 9.46 -15.29
N LYS A 29 18.32 8.13 -15.34
CA LYS A 29 17.87 7.36 -16.51
C LYS A 29 16.45 7.72 -16.93
N HIS A 30 15.54 7.91 -15.97
CA HIS A 30 14.14 8.23 -16.22
C HIS A 30 13.82 9.73 -16.22
N ASN A 31 14.85 10.59 -16.10
CA ASN A 31 14.71 12.05 -16.12
C ASN A 31 13.66 12.56 -15.11
N VAL A 32 13.74 12.07 -13.87
CA VAL A 32 12.79 12.41 -12.80
C VAL A 32 12.95 13.89 -12.42
N LYS A 33 11.87 14.68 -12.49
CA LYS A 33 11.88 16.13 -12.23
C LYS A 33 11.13 16.50 -10.95
N ARG A 34 11.31 17.73 -10.47
CA ARG A 34 10.74 18.26 -9.21
C ARG A 34 9.31 18.82 -9.31
N GLY A 35 8.59 18.66 -10.44
CA GLY A 35 7.25 19.24 -10.66
C GLY A 35 6.31 18.28 -11.37
N LEU A 36 4.98 18.41 -11.20
CA LEU A 36 4.01 17.34 -11.49
C LEU A 36 3.44 17.27 -12.92
N ARG A 37 3.62 18.30 -13.75
CA ARG A 37 3.06 18.35 -15.12
C ARG A 37 3.99 19.06 -16.11
N ASN A 38 3.99 18.57 -17.35
CA ASN A 38 4.58 19.26 -18.48
C ASN A 38 3.57 20.28 -19.04
N GLU A 39 4.03 21.22 -19.88
CA GLU A 39 3.18 22.24 -20.52
C GLU A 39 2.12 21.64 -21.45
N ASP A 40 2.35 20.43 -21.98
CA ASP A 40 1.42 19.67 -22.83
C ASP A 40 0.34 18.90 -22.05
N GLY A 41 0.28 19.06 -20.72
CA GLY A 41 -0.69 18.42 -19.84
C GLY A 41 -0.34 16.99 -19.44
N THR A 42 0.73 16.40 -19.98
CA THR A 42 1.21 15.08 -19.59
C THR A 42 1.82 15.09 -18.18
N GLY A 43 1.72 13.96 -17.48
CA GLY A 43 2.34 13.78 -16.17
C GLY A 43 3.87 13.81 -16.29
N VAL A 44 4.52 14.50 -15.36
CA VAL A 44 5.97 14.46 -15.22
C VAL A 44 6.33 13.29 -14.32
N ILE A 45 7.40 12.57 -14.66
CA ILE A 45 7.96 11.56 -13.76
C ILE A 45 8.59 12.32 -12.59
N VAL A 46 7.94 12.28 -11.42
CA VAL A 46 8.37 12.97 -10.19
C VAL A 46 8.94 12.05 -9.12
N GLY A 47 8.80 10.76 -9.33
CA GLY A 47 9.29 9.74 -8.41
C GLY A 47 9.25 8.38 -9.08
N ILE A 48 9.99 7.45 -8.48
CA ILE A 48 9.97 6.04 -8.84
C ILE A 48 9.46 5.32 -7.61
N THR A 49 8.55 4.38 -7.80
CA THR A 49 8.06 3.51 -6.74
C THR A 49 8.03 2.08 -7.25
N GLN A 50 8.28 1.15 -6.35
CA GLN A 50 8.09 -0.28 -6.61
C GLN A 50 6.73 -0.77 -6.11
N ILE A 51 5.92 0.08 -5.45
CA ILE A 51 4.68 -0.31 -4.76
C ILE A 51 3.52 -0.45 -5.75
N GLY A 52 3.26 0.59 -6.53
CA GLY A 52 2.09 0.66 -7.41
C GLY A 52 2.44 1.26 -8.77
N ASN A 53 1.85 0.73 -9.84
CA ASN A 53 1.99 1.26 -11.19
C ASN A 53 0.62 1.39 -11.86
N VAL A 54 0.33 2.55 -12.42
CA VAL A 54 -0.92 2.84 -13.13
C VAL A 54 -0.60 3.10 -14.59
N VAL A 55 -1.14 2.28 -15.47
CA VAL A 55 -0.93 2.38 -16.92
C VAL A 55 -2.25 2.77 -17.58
N GLY A 56 -2.42 4.07 -17.89
CA GLY A 56 -3.63 4.60 -18.51
C GLY A 56 -3.55 4.83 -20.02
N TYR A 57 -2.35 4.70 -20.60
CA TYR A 57 -2.12 4.94 -22.02
C TYR A 57 -0.91 4.15 -22.52
N GLU A 58 -0.84 3.92 -23.82
CA GLU A 58 0.30 3.37 -24.54
C GLU A 58 0.92 4.42 -25.47
N ARG A 59 2.24 4.34 -25.71
CA ARG A 59 2.89 5.16 -26.73
C ARG A 59 2.68 4.53 -28.09
N ILE A 60 2.20 5.30 -29.05
CA ILE A 60 2.06 4.87 -30.44
C ILE A 60 3.34 5.15 -31.23
N GLU A 61 3.59 4.36 -32.27
CA GLU A 61 4.64 4.64 -33.25
C GLU A 61 4.43 6.05 -33.85
N GLY A 62 5.49 6.86 -33.87
CA GLY A 62 5.42 8.25 -34.34
C GLY A 62 5.23 9.32 -33.25
N GLY A 63 5.15 8.94 -31.96
CA GLY A 63 5.33 9.90 -30.85
C GLY A 63 4.05 10.42 -30.18
N GLY A 64 2.91 9.77 -30.36
CA GLY A 64 1.66 10.09 -29.66
C GLY A 64 1.34 9.17 -28.47
N LEU A 65 0.23 9.46 -27.78
CA LEU A 65 -0.33 8.62 -26.72
C LEU A 65 -1.72 8.11 -27.13
N LYS A 66 -2.01 6.84 -26.88
CA LYS A 66 -3.32 6.24 -27.07
C LYS A 66 -3.89 5.81 -25.71
N PRO A 67 -5.06 6.32 -25.29
CA PRO A 67 -5.71 5.86 -24.08
C PRO A 67 -6.05 4.37 -24.15
N ILE A 68 -5.92 3.68 -23.01
CA ILE A 68 -6.33 2.28 -22.84
C ILE A 68 -7.30 2.19 -21.65
N PRO A 69 -8.02 1.07 -21.45
CA PRO A 69 -8.93 0.90 -20.31
C PRO A 69 -8.30 1.11 -18.92
N GLY A 70 -6.97 1.13 -18.83
CA GLY A 70 -6.24 1.34 -17.60
C GLY A 70 -5.83 0.00 -16.99
N LYS A 71 -4.63 -0.06 -16.42
CA LYS A 71 -4.21 -1.18 -15.56
C LYS A 71 -3.59 -0.65 -14.28
N LEU A 72 -3.87 -1.33 -13.18
CA LEU A 72 -3.25 -1.07 -11.88
C LEU A 72 -2.46 -2.31 -11.47
N PHE A 73 -1.19 -2.11 -11.14
CA PHE A 73 -0.31 -3.16 -10.66
C PHE A 73 0.13 -2.88 -9.23
N TYR A 74 0.12 -3.89 -8.38
CA TYR A 74 0.73 -3.89 -7.06
C TYR A 74 1.96 -4.78 -7.05
N ARG A 75 3.13 -4.20 -6.77
CA ARG A 75 4.42 -4.92 -6.81
C ARG A 75 4.63 -5.73 -8.10
N GLY A 76 4.14 -5.21 -9.23
CA GLY A 76 4.21 -5.85 -10.55
C GLY A 76 3.09 -6.85 -10.88
N LEU A 77 2.19 -7.16 -9.94
CA LEU A 77 1.03 -8.02 -10.15
C LEU A 77 -0.19 -7.21 -10.58
N ASP A 78 -0.91 -7.65 -11.60
CA ASP A 78 -2.16 -7.01 -12.04
C ASP A 78 -3.23 -7.17 -10.94
N VAL A 79 -3.86 -6.08 -10.53
CA VAL A 79 -4.90 -6.11 -9.49
C VAL A 79 -6.12 -6.90 -9.95
N GLU A 80 -6.43 -6.93 -11.24
CA GLU A 80 -7.53 -7.75 -11.76
C GLU A 80 -7.26 -9.25 -11.55
N ASP A 81 -6.01 -9.69 -11.74
CA ASP A 81 -5.60 -11.07 -11.50
C ASP A 81 -5.67 -11.43 -10.01
N ILE A 82 -5.23 -10.52 -9.13
CA ILE A 82 -5.34 -10.69 -7.67
C ILE A 82 -6.82 -10.84 -7.26
N VAL A 83 -7.70 -9.95 -7.75
CA VAL A 83 -9.13 -9.97 -7.40
C VAL A 83 -9.78 -11.25 -7.93
N LYS A 84 -9.47 -11.63 -9.18
CA LYS A 84 -10.00 -12.85 -9.80
C LYS A 84 -9.63 -14.10 -9.00
N ALA A 85 -8.37 -14.25 -8.63
CA ALA A 85 -7.91 -15.38 -7.81
C ALA A 85 -8.64 -15.44 -6.45
N ASN A 86 -8.80 -14.29 -5.78
CA ASN A 86 -9.54 -14.21 -4.51
C ASN A 86 -11.02 -14.63 -4.64
N ILE A 87 -11.68 -14.23 -5.73
CA ILE A 87 -13.08 -14.59 -6.01
C ILE A 87 -13.21 -16.09 -6.30
N GLU A 88 -12.35 -16.65 -7.15
CA GLU A 88 -12.34 -18.07 -7.50
C GLU A 88 -12.10 -18.96 -6.27
N GLU A 89 -11.20 -18.53 -5.39
CA GLU A 89 -10.87 -19.22 -4.13
C GLU A 89 -11.84 -18.91 -2.98
N LYS A 90 -12.84 -18.04 -3.21
CA LYS A 90 -13.87 -17.64 -2.23
C LYS A 90 -13.28 -17.12 -0.91
N ARG A 91 -12.26 -16.27 -1.00
CA ARG A 91 -11.58 -15.69 0.16
C ARG A 91 -11.48 -14.17 0.07
N PHE A 92 -11.29 -13.54 1.22
CA PHE A 92 -10.87 -12.14 1.29
C PHE A 92 -9.36 -12.03 1.03
N GLY A 93 -8.95 -10.95 0.37
CA GLY A 93 -7.57 -10.70 -0.02
C GLY A 93 -6.85 -9.60 0.76
N PHE A 94 -7.49 -8.97 1.75
CA PHE A 94 -6.94 -7.77 2.40
C PHE A 94 -5.56 -8.03 3.02
N GLU A 95 -5.42 -9.06 3.85
CA GLU A 95 -4.16 -9.33 4.55
C GLU A 95 -3.07 -9.83 3.61
N GLU A 96 -3.44 -10.57 2.55
CA GLU A 96 -2.50 -10.99 1.51
C GLU A 96 -1.96 -9.80 0.72
N VAL A 97 -2.84 -8.90 0.29
CA VAL A 97 -2.45 -7.68 -0.44
C VAL A 97 -1.67 -6.72 0.46
N ALA A 98 -2.06 -6.56 1.72
CA ALA A 98 -1.29 -5.76 2.68
C ALA A 98 0.12 -6.34 2.87
N TYR A 99 0.25 -7.66 3.03
CA TYR A 99 1.54 -8.33 3.11
C TYR A 99 2.38 -8.09 1.85
N LEU A 100 1.78 -8.24 0.66
CA LEU A 100 2.43 -7.96 -0.62
C LEU A 100 2.94 -6.53 -0.70
N LEU A 101 2.12 -5.54 -0.35
CA LEU A 101 2.49 -4.13 -0.44
C LEU A 101 3.65 -3.79 0.51
N LEU A 102 3.66 -4.35 1.72
CA LEU A 102 4.73 -4.17 2.69
C LEU A 102 6.02 -4.88 2.26
N SER A 103 5.97 -6.18 2.00
CA SER A 103 7.15 -7.02 1.75
C SER A 103 7.66 -7.00 0.31
N GLY A 104 6.79 -6.70 -0.65
CA GLY A 104 7.06 -6.88 -2.07
C GLY A 104 6.83 -8.28 -2.61
N GLU A 105 6.46 -9.25 -1.76
CA GLU A 105 6.25 -10.66 -2.14
C GLU A 105 4.92 -11.19 -1.57
N LEU A 106 4.34 -12.20 -2.19
CA LEU A 106 3.16 -12.87 -1.63
C LEU A 106 3.57 -13.73 -0.42
N PRO A 107 2.79 -13.72 0.68
CA PRO A 107 3.07 -14.58 1.82
C PRO A 107 2.82 -16.05 1.47
N ASN A 108 3.59 -16.95 2.09
CA ASN A 108 3.20 -18.35 2.13
C ASN A 108 2.03 -18.58 3.11
N LYS A 109 1.48 -19.80 3.16
CA LYS A 109 0.31 -20.13 3.99
C LYS A 109 0.52 -19.87 5.50
N GLU A 110 1.71 -20.20 6.02
CA GLU A 110 2.02 -20.01 7.43
C GLU A 110 2.20 -18.51 7.76
N GLU A 111 2.87 -17.78 6.88
CA GLU A 111 3.06 -16.33 7.01
C GLU A 111 1.73 -15.58 6.98
N LEU A 112 0.84 -15.95 6.05
CA LEU A 112 -0.48 -15.33 5.95
C LEU A 112 -1.33 -15.60 7.19
N ALA A 113 -1.29 -16.83 7.74
CA ALA A 113 -2.02 -17.17 8.95
C ALA A 113 -1.55 -16.33 10.15
N ILE A 114 -0.24 -16.21 10.33
CA ILE A 114 0.35 -15.42 11.42
C ILE A 114 0.09 -13.93 11.22
N PHE A 115 0.18 -13.43 9.99
CA PHE A 115 -0.08 -12.03 9.68
C PHE A 115 -1.55 -11.65 9.94
N LYS A 116 -2.50 -12.55 9.64
CA LYS A 116 -3.91 -12.37 10.01
C LYS A 116 -4.11 -12.28 11.51
N GLU A 117 -3.47 -13.15 12.30
CA GLU A 117 -3.50 -13.06 13.75
C GLU A 117 -2.89 -11.75 14.26
N LEU A 118 -1.75 -11.34 13.71
CA LEU A 118 -1.09 -10.07 14.06
C LEU A 118 -2.01 -8.87 13.82
N ILE A 119 -2.67 -8.78 12.66
CA ILE A 119 -3.64 -7.71 12.39
C ILE A 119 -4.78 -7.80 13.40
N SER A 120 -5.38 -8.98 13.57
CA SER A 120 -6.52 -9.19 14.47
C SER A 120 -6.23 -8.79 15.92
N ASP A 121 -5.03 -9.06 16.43
CA ASP A 121 -4.60 -8.70 17.78
C ASP A 121 -4.46 -7.18 17.97
N ASN A 122 -4.22 -6.44 16.89
CA ASN A 122 -4.01 -4.98 16.91
C ASN A 122 -5.23 -4.17 16.44
N VAL A 123 -6.34 -4.83 16.05
CA VAL A 123 -7.60 -4.15 15.71
C VAL A 123 -8.33 -3.53 16.92
N PRO A 124 -8.36 -4.18 18.11
CA PRO A 124 -9.13 -3.65 19.24
C PRO A 124 -8.60 -2.30 19.74
N LEU A 125 -9.46 -1.29 19.78
CA LEU A 125 -9.17 -0.02 20.44
C LEU A 125 -9.44 -0.11 21.96
N ASP A 126 -8.63 0.58 22.76
CA ASP A 126 -8.90 0.73 24.19
C ASP A 126 -10.18 1.55 24.45
N GLN A 127 -10.68 1.52 25.68
CA GLN A 127 -11.92 2.21 26.04
C GLN A 127 -11.81 3.74 25.92
N ARG A 128 -10.64 4.31 26.22
CA ARG A 128 -10.44 5.76 26.21
C ARG A 128 -10.47 6.30 24.78
N THR A 129 -9.77 5.65 23.87
CA THR A 129 -9.75 5.90 22.43
C THR A 129 -11.15 5.78 21.84
N LYS A 130 -11.91 4.73 22.19
CA LYS A 130 -13.30 4.57 21.74
C LYS A 130 -14.18 5.73 22.18
N MET A 131 -14.10 6.12 23.44
CA MET A 131 -14.90 7.23 23.97
C MET A 131 -14.57 8.54 23.27
N SER A 132 -13.28 8.83 23.06
CA SER A 132 -12.87 10.07 22.41
C SER A 132 -13.35 10.13 20.94
N ILE A 133 -13.31 9.00 20.21
CA ILE A 133 -13.88 8.90 18.85
C ILE A 133 -15.40 9.10 18.86
N LEU A 134 -16.12 8.52 19.83
CA LEU A 134 -17.59 8.62 19.93
C LEU A 134 -18.06 10.05 20.26
N GLU A 135 -17.23 10.83 20.94
CA GLU A 135 -17.49 12.25 21.23
C GLU A 135 -17.24 13.17 20.02
N LEU A 136 -16.64 12.67 18.93
CA LEU A 136 -16.40 13.47 17.73
C LEU A 136 -17.71 13.78 17.00
N GLU A 137 -18.10 15.05 17.05
CA GLU A 137 -19.18 15.57 16.23
C GLU A 137 -18.69 16.04 14.85
N GLY A 138 -19.53 15.85 13.82
CA GLY A 138 -19.29 16.36 12.48
C GLY A 138 -20.27 15.79 11.45
N SER A 139 -20.42 16.50 10.33
CA SER A 139 -21.25 16.08 9.19
C SER A 139 -20.45 15.35 8.10
N ASN A 140 -19.12 15.37 8.19
CA ASN A 140 -18.23 14.81 7.19
C ASN A 140 -17.41 13.64 7.79
N ILE A 141 -17.66 12.43 7.29
CA ILE A 141 -17.01 11.21 7.78
C ILE A 141 -15.49 11.21 7.59
N MET A 142 -14.98 11.83 6.52
CA MET A 142 -13.53 11.90 6.28
C MET A 142 -12.85 12.82 7.30
N ASN A 143 -13.50 13.92 7.67
CA ASN A 143 -13.01 14.79 8.73
C ASN A 143 -13.02 14.10 10.10
N ILE A 144 -14.05 13.29 10.38
CA ILE A 144 -14.12 12.49 11.61
C ILE A 144 -12.98 11.48 11.62
N LEU A 145 -12.81 10.69 10.55
CA LEU A 145 -11.74 9.70 10.43
C LEU A 145 -10.34 10.31 10.60
N ALA A 146 -10.06 11.43 9.92
CA ALA A 146 -8.77 12.11 10.01
C ALA A 146 -8.49 12.61 11.44
N ARG A 147 -9.51 13.14 12.13
CA ARG A 147 -9.40 13.54 13.55
C ARG A 147 -9.15 12.33 14.45
N SER A 148 -9.89 11.23 14.25
CA SER A 148 -9.69 10.00 15.01
C SER A 148 -8.26 9.47 14.88
N VAL A 149 -7.72 9.41 13.66
CA VAL A 149 -6.34 8.96 13.42
C VAL A 149 -5.33 9.92 14.06
N LEU A 150 -5.53 11.24 13.91
CA LEU A 150 -4.65 12.22 14.53
C LEU A 150 -4.65 12.05 16.05
N GLU A 151 -5.79 11.86 16.68
CA GLU A 151 -5.89 11.71 18.14
C GLU A 151 -5.15 10.47 18.67
N MET A 152 -4.91 9.46 17.82
CA MET A 152 -4.20 8.25 18.23
C MET A 152 -2.79 8.50 18.78
N TYR A 153 -2.11 9.60 18.42
CA TYR A 153 -0.78 9.92 18.96
C TYR A 153 -0.80 10.10 20.50
N ILE A 154 -1.94 10.47 21.08
CA ILE A 154 -2.10 10.67 22.54
C ILE A 154 -2.02 9.32 23.28
N PHE A 155 -2.31 8.23 22.58
CA PHE A 155 -2.30 6.87 23.13
C PHE A 155 -1.02 6.09 22.78
N ASP A 156 -0.11 6.70 22.02
CA ASP A 156 1.22 6.14 21.78
C ASP A 156 2.14 6.48 22.97
N GLU A 157 2.75 5.47 23.58
CA GLU A 157 3.73 5.67 24.67
C GLU A 157 5.03 6.30 24.15
N ASN A 158 5.31 6.19 22.85
CA ASN A 158 6.47 6.76 22.18
C ASN A 158 6.08 7.47 20.86
N PRO A 159 5.39 8.62 20.95
CA PRO A 159 4.84 9.36 19.81
C PRO A 159 5.91 10.03 18.93
#